data_AF-A0A1X6MV81-F1
#
_entry.id   AF-A0A1X6MV81-F1
#
_cell.length_a   1.000
_cell.length_b   1.000
_cell.length_c   1.000
_cell.angle_alpha   90.00
_cell.angle_beta   90.00
_cell.angle_gamma   90.00
#
_symmetry.space_group_name_H-M   'P 1'
#
loop_
_entity.id
_entity.type
_entity.pdbx_description
1 polymer ?
#
loop_
_entity_poly.entity_id
_entity_poly.type
_entity_poly.pdbx_seq_one_letter_code
_entity_poly.pdbx_strand_id
1 'polypeptide(L)'
;MFSGRTNDSSRKSSRQNGSDTPASIGITPGNAELVYVDNTPTAYQHLAALLDELRLRFFAFLDSQSQYLRFKLDTGTGLDNLRVSLFGFEGEYSLVADPAGGLVHKIVQGVVHEIQGAVGVKFRVTETLVGENQSVITRFGCLHELQIPMISSVAQEAPASPVNSPLVRRLAGEMEIVVAWDRRHKYFPGQKIAIRFR
;
A
#
# COMPACT_ATOMS: atom_id res chain seq x y z
N MET A 1 9.96 19.26 54.68
CA MET A 1 11.39 19.14 55.04
C MET A 1 11.96 17.90 54.36
N PHE A 2 12.68 18.07 53.25
CA PHE A 2 13.90 17.32 52.92
C PHE A 2 14.59 18.09 51.80
N SER A 3 15.87 18.35 52.04
CA SER A 3 16.78 19.21 51.29
C SER A 3 17.93 18.32 50.79
N GLY A 4 18.50 18.62 49.63
CA GLY A 4 19.71 17.97 49.11
C GLY A 4 19.73 17.94 47.58
N ARG A 5 20.38 18.90 46.90
CA ARG A 5 21.81 18.93 46.49
C ARG A 5 22.15 17.87 45.42
N THR A 6 22.93 18.07 44.36
CA THR A 6 23.65 19.20 43.73
C THR A 6 24.18 18.70 42.38
N ASN A 7 24.52 19.64 41.50
CA ASN A 7 25.18 19.52 40.20
C ASN A 7 26.44 18.62 40.13
N ASP A 8 26.77 18.29 38.88
CA ASP A 8 28.05 18.58 38.20
C ASP A 8 28.83 17.35 37.73
N SER A 9 29.17 17.32 36.44
CA SER A 9 30.55 17.09 35.94
C SER A 9 30.56 16.71 34.46
N SER A 10 31.06 17.66 33.66
CA SER A 10 31.63 17.44 32.34
C SER A 10 32.84 16.49 32.40
N ARG A 11 33.02 15.60 31.41
CA ARG A 11 34.36 15.09 31.07
C ARG A 11 34.52 14.75 29.59
N LYS A 12 35.69 15.17 29.10
CA LYS A 12 36.17 15.28 27.72
C LYS A 12 36.55 13.93 27.08
N SER A 13 36.31 13.86 25.77
CA SER A 13 37.23 13.46 24.67
C SER A 13 38.47 12.62 25.01
N SER A 14 38.63 11.47 24.32
CA SER A 14 39.95 11.01 23.86
C SER A 14 39.88 10.28 22.52
N ARG A 15 40.81 10.68 21.64
CA ARG A 15 41.35 10.04 20.41
C ARG A 15 42.00 8.67 20.76
N GLN A 16 42.39 7.73 19.89
CA GLN A 16 42.73 7.63 18.46
C GLN A 16 43.02 6.15 18.12
N ASN A 17 42.81 5.78 16.84
CA ASN A 17 43.62 4.93 15.94
C ASN A 17 43.95 3.44 16.15
N GLY A 18 43.84 2.72 15.02
CA GLY A 18 44.54 1.49 14.62
C GLY A 18 43.56 0.41 14.14
N SER A 19 43.69 -0.30 13.02
CA SER A 19 44.70 -0.41 11.95
C SER A 19 44.14 -1.35 10.86
N ASP A 20 44.67 -1.24 9.65
CA ASP A 20 44.33 -1.95 8.41
C ASP A 20 44.38 -3.48 8.45
N THR A 21 43.53 -4.18 7.64
CA THR A 21 43.94 -5.27 6.73
C THR A 21 42.81 -5.56 5.69
N PRO A 22 43.13 -5.81 4.40
CA PRO A 22 42.16 -6.05 3.33
C PRO A 22 41.86 -7.55 3.09
N ALA A 23 40.88 -7.78 2.20
CA ALA A 23 40.49 -9.02 1.52
C ALA A 23 39.33 -9.81 2.14
N SER A 24 38.15 -9.73 1.50
CA SER A 24 37.60 -10.85 0.72
C SER A 24 36.37 -10.40 -0.05
N ILE A 25 36.45 -10.50 -1.38
CA ILE A 25 35.32 -10.35 -2.30
C ILE A 25 34.47 -11.62 -2.14
N GLY A 26 33.47 -11.56 -1.27
CA GLY A 26 32.38 -12.52 -1.24
C GLY A 26 31.31 -12.07 -2.23
N ILE A 27 31.33 -12.60 -3.45
CA ILE A 27 30.19 -12.51 -4.36
C ILE A 27 29.10 -13.38 -3.74
N THR A 28 28.20 -12.75 -2.99
CA THR A 28 26.97 -13.39 -2.50
C THR A 28 25.98 -13.44 -3.66
N PRO A 29 25.38 -14.60 -3.97
CA PRO A 29 24.36 -14.69 -5.01
C PRO A 29 23.14 -13.87 -4.57
N GLY A 30 22.74 -12.96 -5.45
CA GLY A 30 21.79 -11.89 -5.18
C GLY A 30 20.45 -12.38 -4.65
N ASN A 31 20.15 -11.97 -3.42
CA ASN A 31 18.78 -11.57 -3.10
C ASN A 31 18.45 -10.42 -4.06
N ALA A 32 17.60 -10.70 -5.05
CA ALA A 32 16.97 -9.65 -5.83
C ALA A 32 16.05 -8.87 -4.87
N GLU A 33 16.66 -7.95 -4.12
CA GLU A 33 15.96 -6.92 -3.37
C GLU A 33 15.18 -6.14 -4.42
N LEU A 34 13.87 -6.35 -4.45
CA LEU A 34 12.96 -5.54 -5.24
C LEU A 34 13.12 -4.11 -4.74
N VAL A 35 13.96 -3.33 -5.44
CA VAL A 35 14.14 -1.91 -5.17
C VAL A 35 12.83 -1.22 -5.58
N TYR A 36 11.88 -1.20 -4.66
CA TYR A 36 10.63 -0.47 -4.79
C TYR A 36 10.89 0.99 -4.40
N VAL A 37 11.15 1.84 -5.39
CA VAL A 37 11.26 3.29 -5.16
C VAL A 37 9.84 3.87 -5.16
N ASP A 38 9.26 3.98 -3.97
CA ASP A 38 7.97 4.63 -3.83
C ASP A 38 8.13 6.15 -3.68
N ASN A 39 7.73 6.89 -4.71
CA ASN A 39 7.76 8.35 -4.72
C ASN A 39 6.40 8.98 -4.33
N THR A 40 5.45 8.21 -3.77
CA THR A 40 4.16 8.79 -3.40
C THR A 40 4.34 9.84 -2.29
N PRO A 41 3.74 11.03 -2.42
CA PRO A 41 3.64 11.96 -1.30
C PRO A 41 3.00 11.23 -0.12
N THR A 42 3.67 11.27 1.03
CA THR A 42 3.11 10.63 2.23
C THR A 42 1.84 11.35 2.67
N ALA A 43 1.79 12.68 2.55
CA ALA A 43 0.64 13.49 2.97
C ALA A 43 -0.05 14.20 1.80
N TYR A 44 -1.37 14.02 1.69
CA TYR A 44 -2.26 14.64 0.72
C TYR A 44 -3.06 15.77 1.36
N GLN A 45 -3.44 16.76 0.56
CA GLN A 45 -4.20 17.93 1.03
C GLN A 45 -5.63 17.56 1.47
N HIS A 46 -6.26 16.64 0.77
CA HIS A 46 -7.62 16.16 1.05
C HIS A 46 -7.85 14.77 0.46
N LEU A 47 -8.92 14.10 0.90
CA LEU A 47 -9.27 12.74 0.46
C LEU A 47 -9.36 12.61 -1.07
N ALA A 48 -9.99 13.55 -1.78
CA ALA A 48 -10.15 13.44 -3.23
C ALA A 48 -8.81 13.34 -4.00
N ALA A 49 -7.78 14.09 -3.60
CA ALA A 49 -6.47 14.01 -4.25
C ALA A 49 -5.79 12.65 -4.01
N LEU A 50 -5.95 12.09 -2.81
CA LEU A 50 -5.48 10.75 -2.49
C LEU A 50 -6.22 9.69 -3.34
N LEU A 51 -7.54 9.82 -3.46
CA LEU A 51 -8.35 8.90 -4.26
C LEU A 51 -8.01 8.95 -5.74
N ASP A 52 -7.73 10.13 -6.30
CA ASP A 52 -7.33 10.27 -7.69
C ASP A 52 -5.98 9.58 -7.97
N GLU A 53 -4.98 9.78 -7.11
CA GLU A 53 -3.69 9.10 -7.25
C GLU A 53 -3.81 7.59 -7.04
N LEU A 54 -4.58 7.15 -6.04
CA LEU A 54 -4.87 5.73 -5.79
C LEU A 54 -5.51 5.09 -7.01
N ARG A 55 -6.55 5.73 -7.57
CA ARG A 55 -7.26 5.29 -8.76
C ARG A 55 -6.31 5.16 -9.95
N LEU A 56 -5.53 6.20 -10.22
CA LEU A 56 -4.57 6.24 -11.33
C LEU A 56 -3.56 5.08 -11.21
N ARG A 57 -2.92 4.93 -10.05
CA ARG A 57 -1.92 3.88 -9.81
C ARG A 57 -2.52 2.47 -9.88
N PHE A 58 -3.71 2.28 -9.30
CA PHE A 58 -4.38 0.98 -9.30
C PHE A 58 -4.72 0.53 -10.72
N PHE A 59 -5.29 1.40 -11.55
CA PHE A 59 -5.60 1.05 -12.93
C PHE A 59 -4.36 0.88 -13.80
N ALA A 60 -3.32 1.69 -13.60
CA ALA A 60 -2.04 1.50 -14.28
C ALA A 60 -1.40 0.13 -13.93
N PHE A 61 -1.52 -0.29 -12.67
CA PHE A 61 -1.10 -1.62 -12.24
C PHE A 61 -1.92 -2.72 -12.92
N LEU A 62 -3.25 -2.63 -12.92
CA LEU A 62 -4.11 -3.64 -13.57
C LEU A 62 -3.85 -3.76 -15.07
N ASP A 63 -3.66 -2.62 -15.76
CA ASP A 63 -3.30 -2.61 -17.17
C ASP A 63 -1.95 -3.30 -17.40
N SER A 64 -0.93 -2.96 -16.60
CA SER A 64 0.39 -3.60 -16.66
C SER A 64 0.33 -5.10 -16.41
N GLN A 65 -0.46 -5.55 -15.42
CA GLN A 65 -0.68 -6.97 -15.16
C GLN A 65 -1.35 -7.66 -16.35
N SER A 66 -2.36 -7.02 -16.95
CA SER A 66 -3.06 -7.58 -18.10
C SER A 66 -2.12 -7.77 -19.30
N GLN A 67 -1.27 -6.79 -19.58
CA GLN A 67 -0.29 -6.84 -20.66
C GLN A 67 0.79 -7.89 -20.40
N TYR A 68 1.32 -7.94 -19.17
CA TYR A 68 2.30 -8.96 -18.77
C TYR A 68 1.75 -10.37 -18.94
N LEU A 69 0.51 -10.61 -18.51
CA LEU A 69 -0.12 -11.92 -18.61
C LEU A 69 -0.40 -12.30 -20.07
N ARG A 70 -0.84 -11.36 -20.92
CA ARG A 70 -0.97 -11.60 -22.37
C ARG A 70 0.36 -11.98 -22.99
N PHE A 71 1.42 -11.20 -22.75
CA PHE A 71 2.76 -11.50 -23.26
C PHE A 71 3.25 -12.89 -22.84
N LYS A 72 3.01 -13.29 -21.58
CA LYS A 72 3.39 -14.61 -21.07
C LYS A 72 2.62 -15.75 -21.73
N LEU A 73 1.33 -15.56 -21.98
CA LEU A 73 0.50 -16.51 -22.72
C LEU A 73 1.00 -16.66 -24.16
N ASP A 74 1.29 -15.55 -24.85
CA ASP A 74 1.77 -15.56 -26.24
C ASP A 74 3.14 -16.25 -26.37
N THR A 75 3.96 -16.19 -25.32
CA THR A 75 5.28 -16.85 -25.28
C THR A 75 5.18 -18.35 -24.91
N GLY A 76 3.98 -18.87 -24.65
CA GLY A 76 3.77 -20.27 -24.25
C GLY A 76 4.37 -20.63 -22.88
N THR A 77 4.68 -19.62 -22.05
CA THR A 77 5.14 -19.89 -20.68
C THR A 77 3.94 -20.25 -19.83
N GLY A 78 3.92 -21.46 -19.26
CA GLY A 78 2.83 -21.90 -18.39
C GLY A 78 2.52 -20.91 -17.27
N LEU A 79 1.23 -20.71 -16.99
CA LEU A 79 0.72 -19.77 -15.98
C LEU A 79 1.15 -20.15 -14.55
N ASP A 80 1.58 -21.38 -14.32
CA ASP A 80 1.91 -21.92 -13.01
C ASP A 80 3.18 -21.29 -12.38
N ASN A 81 4.06 -20.73 -13.21
CA ASN A 81 5.31 -20.10 -12.76
C ASN A 81 5.25 -18.57 -12.74
N LEU A 82 4.04 -17.99 -12.81
CA LEU A 82 3.88 -16.55 -12.76
C LEU A 82 4.25 -16.02 -11.38
N ARG A 83 5.29 -15.17 -11.34
CA ARG A 83 5.61 -14.42 -10.13
C ARG A 83 4.44 -13.50 -9.78
N VAL A 84 4.06 -13.51 -8.51
CA VAL A 84 3.05 -12.60 -7.98
C VAL A 84 3.62 -11.19 -8.01
N SER A 85 3.04 -10.32 -8.83
CA SER A 85 3.29 -8.89 -8.76
C SER A 85 2.40 -8.30 -7.68
N LEU A 86 3.00 -7.52 -6.78
CA LEU A 86 2.30 -6.89 -5.67
C LEU A 86 1.98 -5.44 -6.05
N PHE A 87 0.76 -5.01 -5.73
CA PHE A 87 0.39 -3.60 -5.75
C PHE A 87 0.70 -3.01 -4.36
N GLY A 88 1.05 -1.73 -4.32
CA GLY A 88 1.31 -1.04 -3.08
C GLY A 88 0.91 0.41 -3.20
N PHE A 89 0.09 0.89 -2.27
CA PHE A 89 -0.27 2.29 -2.17
C PHE A 89 -0.31 2.69 -0.70
N GLU A 90 0.40 3.76 -0.35
CA GLU A 90 0.35 4.35 0.98
C GLU A 90 0.11 5.86 0.86
N GLY A 91 -0.78 6.39 1.69
CA GLY A 91 -1.07 7.82 1.73
C GLY A 91 -1.82 8.21 2.99
N GLU A 92 -1.54 9.41 3.52
CA GLU A 92 -2.27 10.01 4.63
C GLU A 92 -2.88 11.35 4.24
N TYR A 93 -3.99 11.71 4.87
CA TYR A 93 -4.54 13.06 4.84
C TYR A 93 -5.12 13.41 6.20
N SER A 94 -5.34 14.70 6.44
CA SER A 94 -5.85 15.20 7.72
C SER A 94 -7.17 15.93 7.54
N LEU A 95 -8.06 15.78 8.52
CA LEU A 95 -9.31 16.52 8.63
C LEU A 95 -9.44 17.17 10.00
N VAL A 96 -10.21 18.25 10.10
CA VAL A 96 -10.50 18.88 11.38
C VAL A 96 -11.40 17.95 12.18
N ALA A 97 -11.00 17.63 13.41
CA ALA A 97 -11.74 16.74 14.27
C ALA A 97 -13.08 17.38 14.69
N ASP A 98 -14.14 16.58 14.75
CA ASP A 98 -15.39 16.99 15.36
C ASP A 98 -15.18 17.14 16.88
N PRO A 99 -15.32 18.36 17.45
CA PRO A 99 -15.12 18.60 18.87
C PRO A 99 -16.12 17.85 19.76
N ALA A 100 -17.26 17.38 19.22
CA ALA A 100 -18.22 16.56 19.94
C ALA A 100 -17.79 15.08 20.07
N GLY A 101 -16.64 14.69 19.49
CA GLY A 101 -16.16 13.31 19.52
C GLY A 101 -16.88 12.43 18.50
N GLY A 102 -16.72 12.77 17.21
CA GLY A 102 -17.34 12.03 16.10
C GLY A 102 -17.03 10.53 16.13
N LEU A 103 -18.00 9.73 15.67
CA LEU A 103 -17.86 8.28 15.61
C LEU A 103 -16.81 7.90 14.55
N VAL A 104 -15.61 7.54 14.99
CA VAL A 104 -14.50 7.08 14.13
C VAL A 104 -14.96 6.00 13.13
N HIS A 105 -15.88 5.13 13.56
CA HIS A 105 -16.49 4.12 12.71
C HIS A 105 -17.15 4.70 11.44
N LYS A 106 -17.86 5.83 11.55
CA LYS A 106 -18.49 6.50 10.40
C LYS A 106 -17.45 7.08 9.44
N ILE A 107 -16.34 7.59 9.97
CA ILE A 107 -15.23 8.10 9.15
C ILE A 107 -14.63 6.94 8.35
N VAL A 108 -14.30 5.83 9.03
CA VAL A 108 -13.76 4.64 8.36
C VAL A 108 -14.73 4.10 7.30
N GLN A 109 -16.03 4.04 7.61
CA GLN A 109 -17.06 3.62 6.65
C GLN A 109 -17.17 4.56 5.44
N GLY A 110 -17.11 5.87 5.66
CA GLY A 110 -17.10 6.85 4.58
C GLY A 110 -15.88 6.69 3.69
N VAL A 111 -14.68 6.58 4.28
CA VAL A 111 -13.43 6.42 3.54
C VAL A 111 -13.41 5.13 2.72
N VAL A 112 -13.79 3.99 3.31
CA VAL A 112 -13.85 2.73 2.54
C VAL A 112 -14.88 2.82 1.41
N HIS A 113 -16.03 3.45 1.62
CA HIS A 113 -17.04 3.64 0.57
C HIS A 113 -16.47 4.44 -0.62
N GLU A 114 -15.79 5.55 -0.34
CA GLU A 114 -15.15 6.37 -1.38
C GLU A 114 -14.05 5.61 -2.11
N ILE A 115 -13.21 4.85 -1.40
CA ILE A 115 -12.17 4.00 -2.00
C ILE A 115 -12.82 2.93 -2.90
N GLN A 116 -13.86 2.25 -2.42
CA GLN A 116 -14.61 1.26 -3.21
C GLN A 116 -15.16 1.87 -4.50
N GLY A 117 -15.69 3.09 -4.42
CA GLY A 117 -16.14 3.86 -5.58
C GLY A 117 -15.00 4.19 -6.56
N ALA A 118 -13.83 4.57 -6.04
CA ALA A 118 -12.68 4.96 -6.85
C ALA A 118 -12.01 3.79 -7.60
N VAL A 119 -11.84 2.63 -6.94
CA VAL A 119 -11.14 1.46 -7.52
C VAL A 119 -12.05 0.34 -8.01
N GLY A 120 -13.35 0.39 -7.72
CA GLY A 120 -14.30 -0.65 -8.14
C GLY A 120 -14.12 -2.01 -7.45
N VAL A 121 -13.47 -2.03 -6.28
CA VAL A 121 -13.19 -3.25 -5.49
C VAL A 121 -14.13 -3.30 -4.29
N LYS A 122 -14.56 -4.50 -3.88
CA LYS A 122 -15.35 -4.69 -2.65
C LYS A 122 -14.46 -5.07 -1.48
N PHE A 123 -14.37 -4.18 -0.51
CA PHE A 123 -13.66 -4.42 0.75
C PHE A 123 -14.60 -5.01 1.79
N ARG A 124 -14.10 -5.95 2.59
CA ARG A 124 -14.79 -6.53 3.74
C ARG A 124 -13.92 -6.33 4.97
N VAL A 125 -14.51 -5.86 6.06
CA VAL A 125 -13.79 -5.71 7.34
C VAL A 125 -13.30 -7.08 7.79
N THR A 126 -12.01 -7.18 8.06
CA THR A 126 -11.37 -8.37 8.63
C THR A 126 -11.17 -8.18 10.13
N GLU A 127 -10.70 -7.00 10.54
CA GLU A 127 -10.30 -6.73 11.92
C GLU A 127 -10.45 -5.24 12.26
N THR A 128 -10.72 -4.91 13.51
CA THR A 128 -10.65 -3.55 14.05
C THR A 128 -9.92 -3.57 15.38
N LEU A 129 -8.84 -2.79 15.48
CA LEU A 129 -7.95 -2.72 16.62
C LEU A 129 -7.84 -1.30 17.14
N VAL A 130 -7.62 -1.15 18.44
CA VAL A 130 -7.21 0.11 19.04
C VAL A 130 -5.69 0.09 19.17
N GLY A 131 -5.02 0.98 18.44
CA GLY A 131 -3.57 1.14 18.46
C GLY A 131 -3.09 2.12 19.52
N GLU A 132 -1.81 2.45 19.46
CA GLU A 132 -1.19 3.44 20.34
C GLU A 132 -1.85 4.82 20.18
N ASN A 133 -1.79 5.64 21.25
CA ASN A 133 -2.35 6.99 21.26
C ASN A 133 -3.84 7.08 20.90
N GLN A 134 -4.62 6.04 21.26
CA GLN A 134 -6.05 5.94 20.94
C GLN A 134 -6.33 5.94 19.43
N SER A 135 -5.36 5.51 18.62
CA SER A 135 -5.61 5.29 17.20
C SER A 135 -6.55 4.11 17.00
N VAL A 136 -7.31 4.14 15.91
CA VAL A 136 -8.16 3.03 15.49
C VAL A 136 -7.64 2.53 14.16
N ILE A 137 -7.29 1.25 14.11
CA ILE A 137 -6.77 0.55 12.94
C ILE A 137 -7.86 -0.39 12.46
N THR A 138 -8.38 -0.18 11.26
CA THR A 138 -9.36 -1.08 10.63
C THR A 138 -8.73 -1.74 9.43
N ARG A 139 -8.75 -3.08 9.39
CA ARG A 139 -8.22 -3.88 8.29
C ARG A 139 -9.35 -4.47 7.47
N PHE A 140 -9.10 -4.55 6.17
CA PHE A 140 -10.04 -5.02 5.18
C PHE A 140 -9.37 -6.01 4.24
N GLY A 141 -10.09 -7.05 3.83
CA GLY A 141 -9.70 -7.94 2.74
C GLY A 141 -10.55 -7.68 1.49
N CYS A 142 -9.98 -7.93 0.32
CA CYS A 142 -10.69 -7.85 -0.94
C CYS A 142 -10.24 -8.93 -1.94
N LEU A 143 -11.12 -9.20 -2.91
CA LEU A 143 -10.83 -10.03 -4.08
C LEU A 143 -11.24 -9.24 -5.33
N HIS A 144 -10.37 -9.24 -6.33
CA HIS A 144 -10.60 -8.61 -7.63
C HIS A 144 -10.37 -9.63 -8.75
N GLU A 145 -11.30 -9.70 -9.70
CA GLU A 145 -11.19 -10.61 -10.86
C GLU A 145 -10.75 -9.81 -12.08
N LEU A 146 -9.51 -10.03 -12.51
CA LEU A 146 -8.96 -9.45 -13.72
C LEU A 146 -9.31 -10.35 -14.91
N GLN A 147 -10.11 -9.82 -15.85
CA GLN A 147 -10.42 -10.50 -17.10
C GLN A 147 -9.42 -10.09 -18.18
N ILE A 148 -8.82 -11.09 -18.81
CA ILE A 148 -7.79 -10.89 -19.83
C ILE A 148 -8.37 -11.41 -21.15
N PRO A 149 -8.70 -10.49 -22.07
CA PRO A 149 -9.07 -10.85 -23.43
C PRO A 149 -7.97 -11.69 -24.08
N MET A 150 -8.32 -12.90 -24.48
CA MET A 150 -7.48 -13.72 -25.34
C MET A 150 -7.80 -13.39 -26.80
N ILE A 151 -6.79 -13.08 -27.60
CA ILE A 151 -6.94 -12.93 -29.05
C ILE A 151 -6.61 -14.31 -29.63
N SER A 152 -7.64 -15.09 -29.98
CA SER A 152 -7.45 -16.36 -30.66
C SER A 152 -6.91 -16.10 -32.07
N SER A 153 -5.59 -16.23 -32.28
CA SER A 153 -4.95 -16.13 -33.59
C SER A 153 -5.13 -17.43 -34.38
N VAL A 154 -6.38 -17.88 -34.58
CA VAL A 154 -6.69 -18.99 -35.46
C VAL A 154 -7.65 -18.51 -36.52
N ALA A 155 -7.08 -17.88 -37.55
CA ALA A 155 -7.71 -17.80 -38.86
C ALA A 155 -7.70 -19.21 -39.45
N GLN A 156 -8.66 -20.04 -39.07
CA GLN A 156 -8.88 -21.33 -39.71
C GLN A 156 -10.35 -21.42 -40.10
N GLU A 157 -10.56 -21.46 -41.42
CA GLU A 157 -11.84 -21.56 -42.10
C GLU A 157 -12.64 -22.78 -41.63
N ALA A 158 -13.54 -22.60 -40.65
CA ALA A 158 -14.66 -23.51 -40.44
C ALA A 158 -15.80 -22.80 -39.66
N PRO A 159 -17.08 -23.00 -40.03
CA PRO A 159 -18.23 -22.40 -39.37
C PRO A 159 -18.62 -23.21 -38.13
N ALA A 160 -17.83 -23.11 -37.06
CA ALA A 160 -18.23 -23.57 -35.73
C ALA A 160 -17.79 -22.53 -34.71
N SER A 161 -18.78 -21.87 -34.11
CA SER A 161 -18.66 -20.72 -33.21
C SER A 161 -17.53 -20.87 -32.17
N PRO A 162 -16.39 -20.15 -32.28
CA PRO A 162 -15.37 -20.20 -31.26
C PRO A 162 -15.84 -19.43 -30.03
N VAL A 163 -16.14 -20.15 -28.95
CA VAL A 163 -16.41 -19.56 -27.63
C VAL A 163 -15.06 -19.14 -27.04
N ASN A 164 -14.60 -17.94 -27.39
CA ASN A 164 -13.41 -17.34 -26.78
C ASN A 164 -13.72 -16.94 -25.33
N SER A 165 -13.54 -17.86 -24.38
CA SER A 165 -13.68 -17.54 -22.95
C SER A 165 -12.49 -16.70 -22.48
N PRO A 166 -12.70 -15.52 -21.87
CA PRO A 166 -11.60 -14.72 -21.34
C PRO A 166 -10.88 -15.46 -20.21
N LEU A 167 -9.56 -15.27 -20.11
CA LEU A 167 -8.83 -15.77 -18.94
C LEU A 167 -9.21 -14.92 -17.73
N VAL A 168 -9.61 -15.56 -16.64
CA VAL A 168 -9.91 -14.86 -15.39
C VAL A 168 -8.79 -15.12 -14.40
N ARG A 169 -8.13 -14.05 -13.93
CA ARG A 169 -7.13 -14.10 -12.86
C ARG A 169 -7.70 -13.43 -11.61
N ARG A 170 -7.67 -14.15 -10.49
CA ARG A 170 -8.06 -13.60 -9.18
C ARG A 170 -6.86 -12.95 -8.51
N LEU A 171 -7.04 -11.71 -8.08
CA LEU A 171 -6.12 -10.95 -7.26
C LEU A 171 -6.72 -10.83 -5.86
N ALA A 172 -5.92 -11.05 -4.83
CA ALA A 172 -6.29 -10.81 -3.44
C ALA A 172 -5.50 -9.61 -2.94
N GLY A 173 -6.13 -8.79 -2.10
CA GLY A 173 -5.49 -7.61 -1.54
C GLY A 173 -6.03 -7.28 -0.16
N GLU A 174 -5.27 -6.47 0.57
CA GLU A 174 -5.53 -6.06 1.94
C GLU A 174 -5.42 -4.54 2.07
N MET A 175 -6.36 -3.93 2.76
CA MET A 175 -6.35 -2.50 3.04
C MET A 175 -6.39 -2.23 4.54
N GLU A 176 -5.56 -1.31 5.00
CA GLU A 176 -5.51 -0.82 6.37
C GLU A 176 -5.87 0.67 6.38
N ILE A 177 -6.84 1.05 7.20
CA ILE A 177 -7.18 2.44 7.49
C ILE A 177 -6.85 2.71 8.95
N VAL A 178 -5.97 3.68 9.18
CA VAL A 178 -5.58 4.12 10.52
C VAL A 178 -6.11 5.52 10.75
N VAL A 179 -6.97 5.68 11.76
CA VAL A 179 -7.44 6.98 12.24
C VAL A 179 -6.73 7.30 13.54
N ALA A 180 -6.00 8.41 13.58
CA ALA A 180 -5.25 8.86 14.74
C ALA A 180 -5.43 10.36 14.97
N TRP A 181 -5.09 10.84 16.16
CA TRP A 181 -5.05 12.28 16.42
C TRP A 181 -3.99 12.97 15.58
N ASP A 182 -4.34 14.10 14.97
CA ASP A 182 -3.39 14.99 14.31
C ASP A 182 -3.16 16.26 15.14
N ARG A 183 -1.90 16.49 15.50
CA ARG A 183 -1.44 17.67 16.25
C ARG A 183 -0.69 18.68 15.37
N ARG A 184 -0.64 18.48 14.05
CA ARG A 184 0.02 19.39 13.10
C ARG A 184 -0.74 20.72 12.94
N HIS A 185 -2.02 20.75 13.29
CA HIS A 185 -2.85 21.96 13.22
C HIS A 185 -2.71 22.80 14.50
N LYS A 186 -2.32 24.07 14.35
CA LYS A 186 -2.08 24.99 15.49
C LYS A 186 -3.36 25.40 16.24
N TYR A 187 -4.47 25.53 15.52
CA TYR A 187 -5.68 26.17 16.04
C TYR A 187 -6.85 25.21 16.31
N PHE A 188 -6.82 24.02 15.70
CA PHE A 188 -7.91 23.06 15.79
C PHE A 188 -7.35 21.65 16.01
N PRO A 189 -7.99 20.80 16.82
CA PRO A 189 -7.66 19.39 16.85
C PRO A 189 -7.93 18.77 15.47
N GLY A 190 -6.99 17.99 14.97
CA GLY A 190 -7.16 17.25 13.71
C GLY A 190 -7.29 15.75 13.94
N GLN A 191 -7.74 15.05 12.91
CA GLN A 191 -7.64 13.61 12.77
C GLN A 191 -6.85 13.31 11.51
N LYS A 192 -5.85 12.44 11.66
CA LYS A 192 -5.04 11.92 10.59
C LYS A 192 -5.62 10.58 10.17
N ILE A 193 -5.86 10.42 8.87
CA ILE A 193 -6.32 9.18 8.26
C ILE A 193 -5.21 8.71 7.34
N ALA A 194 -4.60 7.59 7.68
CA ALA A 194 -3.63 6.92 6.83
C ALA A 194 -4.28 5.68 6.18
N ILE A 195 -4.04 5.51 4.89
CA ILE A 195 -4.51 4.41 4.07
C ILE A 195 -3.28 3.66 3.58
N ARG A 196 -3.30 2.34 3.73
CA ARG A 196 -2.32 1.43 3.12
C ARG A 196 -3.09 0.35 2.38
N PHE A 197 -2.80 0.17 1.10
CA PHE A 197 -3.39 -0.86 0.26
C PHE A 197 -2.28 -1.70 -0.36
N ARG A 198 -2.39 -3.03 -0.24
CA ARG A 198 -1.44 -4.02 -0.73
C ARG A 198 -2.17 -5.16 -1.45
#